data_AF-A0A6I2V8G2-F1
#
_entry.id   AF-A0A6I2V8G2-F1
#
_cell.length_a   1.000
_cell.length_b   1.000
_cell.length_c   1.000
_cell.angle_alpha   90.00
_cell.angle_beta   90.00
_cell.angle_gamma   90.00
#
_symmetry.space_group_name_H-M   'P 1'
#
loop_
_entity.id
_entity.type
_entity.pdbx_description
1 polymer ?
#
loop_
_entity_poly.entity_id
_entity_poly.type
_entity_poly.pdbx_seq_one_letter_code
_entity_poly.pdbx_strand_id
1 'polypeptide(L)'
;MNKTDPTSNRANRTAKIFLGVFSLATICGFVFAPAASAHGVGGVQPSNYQTVLAPLSPALKGVRLEPVDLGAQLELTNTGEKSVTVLGYEGEPYLRVGPAGAFRNRLSPATYANRTRNAQGAIPSYADASKPPEWIKISSNNWVRWHDHRAHWMGSQEPPKVRAEPGREQVVQNIRIELLRGKETSIALGAVRWVPGSSILPGLVGALILAAIVAGASRTRRADEVVMAALGLAALGETIHVVGAWNATTANFGSKLGASIYGLG
;
A
#
# COMPACT_ATOMS: atom_id res chain seq x y z
N MET A 1 65.58 15.72 -1.47
CA MET A 1 64.98 14.67 -0.61
C MET A 1 63.70 15.24 0.02
N ASN A 2 62.55 15.10 -0.64
CA ASN A 2 61.28 15.61 -0.12
C ASN A 2 60.74 14.63 0.93
N LYS A 3 60.79 15.02 2.21
CA LYS A 3 60.09 14.33 3.30
C LYS A 3 58.59 14.52 3.07
N THR A 4 57.90 13.48 2.61
CA THR A 4 56.45 13.41 2.65
C THR A 4 56.02 13.43 4.11
N ASP A 5 55.32 14.50 4.50
CA ASP A 5 54.85 14.71 5.86
C ASP A 5 53.79 13.64 6.23
N PRO A 6 54.08 12.72 7.16
CA PRO A 6 53.20 11.58 7.50
C PRO A 6 51.87 12.01 8.13
N THR A 7 51.74 13.27 8.53
CA THR A 7 50.52 13.85 9.11
C THR A 7 49.40 14.03 8.07
N SER A 8 49.74 14.46 6.84
CA SER A 8 48.78 14.69 5.75
C SER A 8 48.06 13.41 5.30
N ASN A 9 48.79 12.30 5.27
CA ASN A 9 48.27 11.01 4.82
C ASN A 9 47.36 10.37 5.87
N ARG A 10 47.59 10.64 7.17
CA ARG A 10 46.67 10.24 8.25
C ARG A 10 45.39 11.04 8.21
N ALA A 11 45.47 12.38 8.11
CA ALA A 11 44.32 13.28 8.06
C ALA A 11 43.38 12.96 6.87
N ASN A 12 43.94 12.69 5.69
CA ASN A 12 43.16 12.27 4.52
C ASN A 12 42.51 10.90 4.69
N ARG A 13 43.13 10.00 5.47
CA ARG A 13 42.58 8.67 5.76
C ARG A 13 41.46 8.73 6.79
N THR A 14 41.60 9.53 7.86
CA THR A 14 40.53 9.78 8.83
C THR A 14 39.35 10.54 8.20
N ALA A 15 39.61 11.52 7.34
CA ALA A 15 38.54 12.23 6.61
C ALA A 15 37.76 11.30 5.68
N LYS A 16 38.43 10.39 4.95
CA LYS A 16 37.79 9.37 4.11
C LYS A 16 37.01 8.33 4.90
N ILE A 17 37.51 7.93 6.08
CA ILE A 17 36.81 7.02 7.00
C ILE A 17 35.56 7.70 7.58
N PHE A 18 35.68 8.98 8.01
CA PHE A 18 34.53 9.74 8.49
C PHE A 18 33.49 9.96 7.40
N LEU A 19 33.89 10.30 6.17
CA LEU A 19 32.97 10.43 5.05
C LEU A 19 32.29 9.09 4.72
N GLY A 20 33.06 7.99 4.67
CA GLY A 20 32.51 6.66 4.39
C GLY A 20 31.56 6.14 5.47
N VAL A 21 31.87 6.38 6.75
CA VAL A 21 31.00 6.04 7.89
C VAL A 21 29.75 6.92 7.91
N PHE A 22 29.88 8.22 7.63
CA PHE A 22 28.75 9.14 7.56
C PHE A 22 27.82 8.78 6.40
N SER A 23 28.36 8.56 5.19
CA SER A 23 27.59 8.11 4.03
C SER A 23 26.90 6.77 4.27
N LEU A 24 27.56 5.83 4.95
CA LEU A 24 26.95 4.55 5.29
C LEU A 24 25.86 4.67 6.36
N ALA A 25 26.03 5.55 7.36
CA ALA A 25 25.01 5.85 8.36
C ALA A 25 23.78 6.51 7.70
N THR A 26 23.99 7.39 6.71
CA THR A 26 22.91 7.94 5.89
C THR A 26 22.21 6.84 5.10
N ILE A 27 22.95 5.96 4.41
CA ILE A 27 22.38 4.85 3.62
C ILE A 27 21.62 3.85 4.50
N CYS A 28 22.14 3.48 5.67
CA CYS A 28 21.44 2.58 6.60
C CYS A 28 20.19 3.23 7.20
N GLY A 29 20.19 4.56 7.37
CA GLY A 29 19.01 5.33 7.73
C GLY A 29 17.92 5.31 6.67
N PHE A 30 18.28 5.29 5.38
CA PHE A 30 17.32 5.22 4.27
C PHE A 30 16.80 3.80 3.99
N VAL A 31 17.66 2.77 4.04
CA VAL A 31 17.29 1.39 3.68
C VAL A 31 16.51 0.67 4.80
N PHE A 32 16.66 1.09 6.06
CA PHE A 32 16.05 0.41 7.23
C PHE A 32 15.30 1.33 8.18
N ALA A 33 14.96 2.56 7.77
CA ALA A 33 13.97 3.33 8.50
C ALA A 33 12.69 2.48 8.60
N PRO A 34 12.17 2.20 9.81
CA PRO A 34 10.84 1.64 9.92
C PRO A 34 9.89 2.57 9.17
N ALA A 35 8.92 2.02 8.45
CA ALA A 35 7.88 2.77 7.73
C ALA A 35 7.12 3.78 8.62
N ALA A 36 7.41 3.83 9.92
CA ALA A 36 6.89 4.74 10.91
C ALA A 36 7.14 6.24 10.65
N SER A 37 8.00 6.66 9.71
CA SER A 37 8.14 8.08 9.34
C SER A 37 8.44 8.36 7.86
N ALA A 38 8.15 7.42 6.97
CA ALA A 38 7.87 7.77 5.58
C ALA A 38 6.37 8.07 5.52
N HIS A 39 5.95 9.33 5.62
CA HIS A 39 4.58 9.70 5.27
C HIS A 39 4.33 9.16 3.86
N GLY A 40 3.55 8.10 3.71
CA GLY A 40 3.29 7.43 2.43
C GLY A 40 2.82 8.46 1.43
N VAL A 41 3.72 8.81 0.50
CA VAL A 41 3.47 9.90 -0.43
C VAL A 41 2.71 9.29 -1.61
N GLY A 42 1.51 9.79 -1.90
CA GLY A 42 0.60 9.24 -2.91
C GLY A 42 -0.80 8.86 -2.41
N GLY A 43 -1.10 9.04 -1.11
CA GLY A 43 -2.49 9.06 -0.60
C GLY A 43 -2.97 7.78 0.09
N VAL A 44 -2.19 6.68 0.10
CA VAL A 44 -2.50 5.51 0.92
C VAL A 44 -1.32 5.15 1.83
N GLN A 45 -1.59 5.11 3.13
CA GLN A 45 -0.62 4.74 4.14
C GLN A 45 -0.60 3.21 4.31
N PRO A 46 0.59 2.58 4.33
CA PRO A 46 0.72 1.19 4.71
C PRO A 46 0.12 0.95 6.10
N SER A 47 -0.50 -0.20 6.27
CA SER A 47 -1.00 -0.64 7.57
C SER A 47 -0.76 -2.13 7.74
N ASN A 48 -0.81 -2.60 8.98
CA ASN A 48 -0.77 -4.03 9.28
C ASN A 48 -2.11 -4.72 8.99
N TYR A 49 -3.12 -4.02 8.45
CA TYR A 49 -4.37 -4.60 8.01
C TYR A 49 -4.32 -4.93 6.53
N GLN A 50 -4.34 -6.21 6.22
CA GLN A 50 -4.41 -6.73 4.86
C GLN A 50 -5.82 -7.20 4.54
N THR A 51 -6.39 -6.66 3.47
CA THR A 51 -7.65 -7.12 2.91
C THR A 51 -7.39 -8.23 1.90
N VAL A 52 -8.04 -9.37 2.07
CA VAL A 52 -8.00 -10.48 1.12
C VAL A 52 -9.41 -10.87 0.72
N LEU A 53 -9.63 -11.09 -0.58
CA LEU A 53 -10.89 -11.57 -1.13
C LEU A 53 -10.63 -12.87 -1.89
N ALA A 54 -11.52 -13.84 -1.67
CA ALA A 54 -11.62 -15.01 -2.51
C ALA A 54 -12.27 -14.62 -3.86
N PRO A 55 -12.04 -15.41 -4.92
CA PRO A 55 -12.76 -15.24 -6.18
C PRO A 55 -14.28 -15.27 -5.98
N LEU A 56 -14.98 -14.58 -6.87
CA LEU A 56 -16.45 -14.58 -6.94
C LEU A 56 -17.00 -16.01 -7.09
N SER A 57 -18.00 -16.35 -6.29
CA SER A 57 -18.68 -17.64 -6.32
C SER A 57 -20.20 -17.48 -6.37
N PRO A 58 -20.88 -17.97 -7.42
CA PRO A 58 -20.32 -18.51 -8.67
C PRO A 58 -19.50 -17.47 -9.43
N ALA A 59 -18.50 -17.91 -10.20
CA ALA A 59 -17.67 -17.01 -10.99
C ALA A 59 -18.50 -16.30 -12.08
N LEU A 60 -18.32 -14.99 -12.21
CA LEU A 60 -18.95 -14.18 -13.25
C LEU A 60 -17.92 -13.88 -14.36
N LYS A 61 -18.13 -14.43 -15.56
CA LYS A 61 -17.24 -14.21 -16.72
C LYS A 61 -17.04 -12.72 -16.98
N GLY A 62 -15.79 -12.29 -17.09
CA GLY A 62 -15.40 -10.90 -17.38
C GLY A 62 -15.52 -9.95 -16.19
N VAL A 63 -15.88 -10.44 -15.00
CA VAL A 63 -16.07 -9.65 -13.79
C VAL A 63 -15.00 -10.01 -12.78
N ARG A 64 -14.33 -9.01 -12.23
CA ARG A 64 -13.29 -9.19 -11.21
C ARG A 64 -13.50 -8.17 -10.10
N LEU A 65 -13.47 -8.66 -8.87
CA LEU A 65 -13.49 -7.86 -7.66
C LEU A 65 -12.18 -8.10 -6.91
N GLU A 66 -11.44 -7.03 -6.61
CA GLU A 66 -10.19 -7.13 -5.88
C GLU A 66 -9.99 -5.96 -4.90
N PRO A 67 -9.20 -6.14 -3.84
CA PRO A 67 -8.63 -5.02 -3.10
C PRO A 67 -7.56 -4.32 -3.95
N VAL A 68 -7.58 -2.99 -3.98
CA VAL A 68 -6.55 -2.13 -4.59
C VAL A 68 -6.05 -1.13 -3.56
N ASP A 69 -4.96 -0.44 -3.89
CA ASP A 69 -4.32 0.56 -3.02
C ASP A 69 -4.08 -0.01 -1.60
N LEU A 70 -3.34 -1.10 -1.49
CA LEU A 70 -3.07 -1.79 -0.21
C LEU A 70 -4.33 -2.15 0.60
N GLY A 71 -5.47 -2.36 -0.06
CA GLY A 71 -6.75 -2.68 0.58
C GLY A 71 -7.54 -1.47 1.06
N ALA A 72 -7.10 -0.24 0.76
CA ALA A 72 -7.84 0.97 1.07
C ALA A 72 -9.15 1.09 0.26
N GLN A 73 -9.21 0.49 -0.92
CA GLN A 73 -10.37 0.46 -1.79
C GLN A 73 -10.61 -0.94 -2.35
N LEU A 74 -11.84 -1.21 -2.75
CA LEU A 74 -12.16 -2.30 -3.64
C LEU A 74 -12.32 -1.77 -5.07
N GLU A 75 -11.87 -2.55 -6.05
CA GLU A 75 -12.15 -2.32 -7.47
C GLU A 75 -13.02 -3.44 -8.02
N LEU A 76 -14.12 -3.06 -8.66
CA LEU A 76 -14.90 -3.95 -9.50
C LEU A 76 -14.67 -3.56 -10.97
N THR A 77 -14.15 -4.50 -11.75
CA THR A 77 -14.01 -4.38 -13.20
C THR A 77 -14.99 -5.33 -13.88
N ASN A 78 -15.69 -4.86 -14.91
CA ASN A 78 -16.63 -5.65 -15.71
C ASN A 78 -16.40 -5.45 -17.21
N THR A 79 -15.81 -6.44 -17.87
CA THR A 79 -15.61 -6.51 -19.33
C THR A 79 -16.70 -7.27 -20.06
N GLY A 80 -17.70 -7.79 -19.33
CA GLY A 80 -18.83 -8.51 -19.90
C GLY A 80 -19.92 -7.60 -20.45
N GLU A 81 -20.85 -8.19 -21.19
CA GLU A 81 -21.94 -7.48 -21.87
C GLU A 81 -23.09 -7.09 -20.92
N LYS A 82 -23.18 -7.73 -19.76
CA LYS A 82 -24.24 -7.49 -18.77
C LYS A 82 -23.70 -6.69 -17.60
N SER A 83 -24.46 -5.69 -17.17
CA SER A 83 -24.14 -4.93 -15.96
C SER A 83 -24.18 -5.82 -14.72
N VAL A 84 -23.28 -5.54 -13.79
CA VAL A 84 -23.22 -6.15 -12.46
C VAL A 84 -23.46 -5.07 -11.42
N THR A 85 -24.31 -5.38 -10.45
CA THR A 85 -24.67 -4.51 -9.34
C THR A 85 -23.98 -5.01 -8.08
N VAL A 86 -23.30 -4.13 -7.34
CA VAL A 86 -22.82 -4.39 -5.98
C VAL A 86 -23.92 -4.03 -4.99
N LEU A 87 -24.16 -4.88 -4.00
CA LEU A 87 -25.11 -4.61 -2.93
C LEU A 87 -24.46 -3.87 -1.75
N GLY A 88 -25.23 -2.92 -1.21
CA GLY A 88 -24.90 -2.16 -0.02
C GLY A 88 -25.09 -2.97 1.26
N TYR A 89 -25.09 -2.27 2.39
CA TYR A 89 -25.08 -2.89 3.72
C TYR A 89 -26.43 -3.47 4.11
N GLU A 90 -27.51 -2.98 3.51
CA GLU A 90 -28.88 -3.44 3.76
C GLU A 90 -29.40 -4.31 2.62
N GLY A 91 -28.51 -4.75 1.72
CA GLY A 91 -28.86 -5.55 0.54
C GLY A 91 -29.40 -4.72 -0.64
N GLU A 92 -29.36 -3.39 -0.54
CA GLU A 92 -29.85 -2.50 -1.58
C GLU A 92 -28.86 -2.36 -2.76
N PRO A 93 -29.32 -2.08 -3.99
CA PRO A 93 -28.41 -1.78 -5.09
C PRO A 93 -27.57 -0.53 -4.78
N TYR A 94 -26.24 -0.67 -4.76
CA TYR A 94 -25.33 0.42 -4.43
C TYR A 94 -24.56 0.93 -5.65
N LEU A 95 -23.73 0.10 -6.26
CA LEU A 95 -22.95 0.43 -7.46
C LEU A 95 -23.40 -0.46 -8.61
N ARG A 96 -23.28 0.03 -9.84
CA ARG A 96 -23.55 -0.76 -11.05
C ARG A 96 -22.50 -0.49 -12.11
N VAL A 97 -21.90 -1.54 -12.65
CA VAL A 97 -20.82 -1.46 -13.64
C VAL A 97 -21.13 -2.37 -14.83
N GLY A 98 -20.97 -1.85 -16.05
CA GLY A 98 -21.14 -2.61 -17.28
C GLY A 98 -20.75 -1.80 -18.53
N PRO A 99 -21.18 -2.22 -19.73
CA PRO A 99 -20.80 -1.57 -20.99
C PRO A 99 -21.20 -0.09 -21.09
N ALA A 100 -22.26 0.31 -20.38
CA ALA A 100 -22.73 1.70 -20.36
C ALA A 100 -21.91 2.62 -19.43
N GLY A 101 -20.98 2.05 -18.65
CA GLY A 101 -20.16 2.75 -17.67
C GLY A 101 -20.44 2.32 -16.23
N ALA A 102 -19.93 3.11 -15.29
CA ALA A 102 -20.15 2.95 -13.86
C ALA A 102 -21.20 3.93 -13.34
N PHE A 103 -22.06 3.45 -12.44
CA PHE A 103 -23.16 4.20 -11.85
C PHE A 103 -23.20 3.98 -10.32
N ARG A 104 -23.66 5.00 -9.59
CA ARG A 104 -24.00 4.90 -8.16
C ARG A 104 -25.49 5.12 -7.96
N ASN A 105 -26.09 4.44 -7.00
CA ASN A 105 -27.46 4.69 -6.57
C ASN A 105 -27.49 5.87 -5.58
N ARG A 106 -28.12 6.98 -5.95
CA ARG A 106 -28.28 8.17 -5.08
C ARG A 106 -29.02 7.85 -3.78
N LEU A 107 -29.93 6.87 -3.81
CA LEU A 107 -30.78 6.50 -2.69
C LEU A 107 -30.18 5.41 -1.80
N SER A 108 -29.07 4.77 -2.20
CA SER A 108 -28.40 3.80 -1.32
C SER A 108 -27.70 4.50 -0.15
N PRO A 109 -27.97 4.12 1.12
CA PRO A 109 -27.21 4.59 2.27
C PRO A 109 -25.69 4.35 2.12
N ALA A 110 -25.29 3.23 1.50
CA ALA A 110 -23.89 2.92 1.25
C ALA A 110 -23.16 3.98 0.40
N THR A 111 -23.86 4.72 -0.48
CA THR A 111 -23.28 5.85 -1.24
C THR A 111 -22.72 6.95 -0.35
N TYR A 112 -23.27 7.12 0.85
CA TYR A 112 -22.86 8.18 1.77
C TYR A 112 -21.89 7.64 2.82
N ALA A 113 -22.17 6.45 3.36
CA ALA A 113 -21.27 5.78 4.28
C ALA A 113 -19.85 5.63 3.67
N ASN A 114 -19.78 5.21 2.40
CA ASN A 114 -18.51 4.89 1.73
C ASN A 114 -17.77 6.10 1.13
N ARG A 115 -18.23 7.33 1.37
CA ARG A 115 -17.54 8.53 0.87
C ARG A 115 -16.16 8.71 1.49
N THR A 116 -16.03 8.28 2.73
CA THR A 116 -14.81 8.39 3.49
C THR A 116 -14.45 7.02 4.05
N ARG A 117 -13.14 6.80 4.22
CA ARG A 117 -12.64 5.55 4.79
C ARG A 117 -13.25 5.31 6.17
N ASN A 118 -13.34 6.31 7.04
CA ASN A 118 -13.70 6.09 8.44
C ASN A 118 -15.17 6.46 8.77
N ALA A 119 -16.09 6.45 7.80
CA ALA A 119 -17.52 6.74 7.97
C ALA A 119 -17.86 8.14 8.52
N GLN A 120 -17.13 9.17 8.08
CA GLN A 120 -17.43 10.56 8.44
C GLN A 120 -18.64 11.10 7.66
N GLY A 121 -19.56 11.74 8.37
CA GLY A 121 -20.69 12.48 7.82
C GLY A 121 -22.03 11.79 8.01
N ALA A 122 -23.10 12.58 8.06
CA ALA A 122 -24.46 12.06 8.19
C ALA A 122 -24.94 11.45 6.87
N ILE A 123 -25.62 10.30 6.95
CA ILE A 123 -26.39 9.75 5.83
C ILE A 123 -27.63 10.65 5.66
N PRO A 124 -27.88 11.22 4.46
CA PRO A 124 -29.04 12.07 4.25
C PRO A 124 -30.35 11.30 4.48
N SER A 125 -31.36 11.98 5.05
CA SER A 125 -32.66 11.37 5.37
C SER A 125 -33.44 10.85 4.16
N TYR A 126 -33.11 11.30 2.95
CA TYR A 126 -33.71 10.81 1.72
C TYR A 126 -33.07 9.51 1.20
N ALA A 127 -31.90 9.12 1.71
CA ALA A 127 -31.28 7.84 1.36
C ALA A 127 -32.04 6.72 2.07
N ASP A 128 -32.53 5.77 1.30
CA ASP A 128 -33.50 4.78 1.73
C ASP A 128 -33.28 3.48 0.93
N ALA A 129 -32.79 2.46 1.64
CA ALA A 129 -32.46 1.15 1.08
C ALA A 129 -33.68 0.40 0.51
N SER A 130 -34.89 0.76 0.93
CA SER A 130 -36.13 0.10 0.50
C SER A 130 -36.66 0.62 -0.85
N LYS A 131 -36.16 1.78 -1.32
CA LYS A 131 -36.66 2.40 -2.54
C LYS A 131 -35.97 1.86 -3.79
N PRO A 132 -36.66 1.87 -4.95
CA PRO A 132 -36.04 1.58 -6.23
C PRO A 132 -34.80 2.47 -6.47
N PRO A 133 -33.73 1.94 -7.08
CA PRO A 133 -32.48 2.67 -7.22
C PRO A 133 -32.58 3.85 -8.19
N GLU A 134 -31.98 4.97 -7.83
CA GLU A 134 -31.83 6.16 -8.67
C GLU A 134 -30.38 6.25 -9.16
N TRP A 135 -30.15 5.77 -10.39
CA TRP A 135 -28.79 5.65 -10.94
C TRP A 135 -28.24 6.97 -11.46
N ILE A 136 -27.11 7.39 -10.89
CA ILE A 136 -26.30 8.48 -11.42
C ILE A 136 -25.05 7.89 -12.07
N LYS A 137 -24.79 8.25 -13.33
CA LYS A 137 -23.54 7.90 -14.00
C LYS A 137 -22.37 8.63 -13.34
N ILE A 138 -21.31 7.91 -13.01
CA ILE A 138 -20.11 8.46 -12.36
C ILE A 138 -18.88 8.35 -13.23
N SER A 139 -18.87 7.43 -14.20
CA SER A 139 -17.80 7.29 -15.18
C SER A 139 -18.30 6.55 -16.41
N SER A 140 -17.66 6.76 -17.55
CA SER A 140 -17.84 5.94 -18.76
C SER A 140 -16.94 4.68 -18.76
N ASN A 141 -16.09 4.52 -17.75
CA ASN A 141 -15.25 3.33 -17.60
C ASN A 141 -16.09 2.09 -17.23
N ASN A 142 -15.54 0.92 -17.54
CA ASN A 142 -16.09 -0.38 -17.21
C ASN A 142 -15.63 -0.89 -15.83
N TRP A 143 -15.18 0.01 -14.96
CA TRP A 143 -14.72 -0.28 -13.60
C TRP A 143 -15.14 0.82 -12.64
N VAL A 144 -15.20 0.48 -11.36
CA VAL A 144 -15.43 1.43 -10.26
C VAL A 144 -14.55 1.06 -9.07
N ARG A 145 -14.06 2.08 -8.36
CA ARG A 145 -13.40 1.94 -7.07
C ARG A 145 -14.21 2.60 -5.98
N TRP A 146 -14.21 2.01 -4.79
CA TRP A 146 -14.86 2.59 -3.62
C TRP A 146 -14.19 2.13 -2.33
N HIS A 147 -14.35 2.91 -1.26
CA HIS A 147 -14.08 2.44 0.09
C HIS A 147 -15.23 1.53 0.54
N ASP A 148 -14.93 0.34 1.06
CA ASP A 148 -15.95 -0.54 1.63
C ASP A 148 -15.62 -0.82 3.09
N HIS A 149 -16.47 -0.38 4.02
CA HIS A 149 -16.26 -0.55 5.47
C HIS A 149 -16.32 -2.02 5.90
N ARG A 150 -16.88 -2.93 5.06
CA ARG A 150 -16.74 -4.37 5.30
C ARG A 150 -15.32 -4.86 5.05
N ALA A 151 -14.54 -4.16 4.22
CA ALA A 151 -13.26 -4.61 3.72
C ALA A 151 -12.05 -3.95 4.39
N HIS A 152 -12.22 -3.17 5.46
CA HIS A 152 -11.12 -2.68 6.29
C HIS A 152 -11.52 -2.54 7.76
N TRP A 153 -10.53 -2.51 8.63
CA TRP A 153 -10.76 -2.28 10.06
C TRP A 153 -11.11 -0.80 10.32
N MET A 154 -12.28 -0.60 10.94
CA MET A 154 -12.87 0.72 11.24
C MET A 154 -12.65 1.17 12.69
N GLY A 155 -12.20 0.25 13.56
CA GLY A 155 -11.98 0.57 14.96
C GLY A 155 -10.85 1.57 15.14
N SER A 156 -11.04 2.51 16.07
CA SER A 156 -10.00 3.50 16.45
C SER A 156 -8.82 2.85 17.18
N GLN A 157 -8.99 1.65 17.72
CA GLN A 157 -7.95 0.86 18.35
C GLN A 157 -7.84 -0.50 17.68
N GLU A 158 -6.66 -1.11 17.80
CA GLU A 158 -6.44 -2.50 17.40
C GLU A 158 -7.39 -3.45 18.17
N PRO A 159 -7.91 -4.50 17.53
CA PRO A 159 -8.71 -5.52 18.20
C PRO A 159 -7.98 -6.08 19.43
N PRO A 160 -8.68 -6.42 20.53
CA PRO A 160 -8.03 -6.94 21.74
C PRO A 160 -7.10 -8.13 21.50
N LYS A 161 -7.46 -9.05 20.58
CA LYS A 161 -6.61 -10.19 20.20
C LYS A 161 -5.32 -9.77 19.49
N VAL A 162 -5.37 -8.71 18.68
CA VAL A 162 -4.19 -8.14 18.04
C VAL A 162 -3.24 -7.56 19.07
N ARG A 163 -3.76 -6.79 20.04
CA ARG A 163 -2.93 -6.22 21.11
C ARG A 163 -2.29 -7.27 22.01
N ALA A 164 -2.98 -8.39 22.24
CA ALA A 164 -2.45 -9.51 23.03
C ALA A 164 -1.35 -10.28 22.29
N GLU A 165 -1.45 -10.39 20.96
CA GLU A 165 -0.51 -11.17 20.13
C GLU A 165 -0.11 -10.40 18.85
N PRO A 166 0.59 -9.26 18.95
CA PRO A 166 0.84 -8.39 17.79
C PRO A 166 1.82 -9.00 16.78
N GLY A 167 2.61 -9.99 17.21
CA GLY A 167 3.57 -10.71 16.38
C GLY A 167 2.98 -11.88 15.58
N ARG A 168 1.66 -12.12 15.64
CA ARG A 168 1.01 -13.24 14.96
C ARG A 168 0.00 -12.78 13.93
N GLU A 169 0.04 -13.37 12.74
CA GLU A 169 -1.02 -13.20 11.74
C GLU A 169 -2.35 -13.71 12.28
N GLN A 170 -3.41 -12.91 12.07
CA GLN A 170 -4.74 -13.26 12.57
C GLN A 170 -5.86 -12.55 11.82
N VAL A 171 -6.99 -13.23 11.63
CA VAL A 171 -8.20 -12.63 11.06
C VAL A 171 -8.81 -11.67 12.08
N VAL A 172 -9.09 -10.44 11.65
CA VAL A 172 -9.74 -9.42 12.49
C VAL A 172 -11.21 -9.22 12.14
N GLN A 173 -11.57 -9.44 10.88
CA GLN A 173 -12.93 -9.24 10.38
C GLN A 173 -13.17 -10.11 9.15
N ASN A 174 -14.37 -10.68 9.01
CA ASN A 174 -14.78 -11.38 7.81
C ASN A 174 -15.44 -10.41 6.83
N ILE A 175 -15.23 -10.66 5.53
CA ILE A 175 -15.77 -9.84 4.44
C ILE A 175 -16.78 -10.68 3.66
N ARG A 176 -17.90 -10.05 3.30
CA ARG A 176 -18.88 -10.59 2.37
C ARG A 176 -19.38 -9.46 1.47
N ILE A 177 -19.08 -9.54 0.19
CA ILE A 177 -19.56 -8.60 -0.83
C ILE A 177 -20.46 -9.36 -1.79
N GLU A 178 -21.68 -8.88 -1.96
CA GLU A 178 -22.70 -9.52 -2.79
C GLU A 178 -22.90 -8.75 -4.08
N LEU A 179 -22.93 -9.48 -5.19
CA LEU A 179 -23.06 -8.96 -6.53
C LEU A 179 -24.26 -9.62 -7.22
N LEU A 180 -24.99 -8.82 -7.99
CA LEU A 180 -26.10 -9.28 -8.82
C LEU A 180 -25.82 -9.05 -10.29
N ARG A 181 -26.08 -10.07 -11.12
CA ARG A 181 -26.15 -9.95 -12.58
C ARG A 181 -27.54 -10.36 -13.04
N GLY A 182 -28.45 -9.38 -13.12
CA GLY A 182 -29.87 -9.68 -13.29
C GLY A 182 -30.42 -10.38 -12.04
N LYS A 183 -30.82 -11.66 -12.17
CA LYS A 183 -31.28 -12.51 -11.05
C LYS A 183 -30.19 -13.42 -10.47
N GLU A 184 -29.02 -13.48 -11.11
CA GLU A 184 -27.91 -14.30 -10.64
C GLU A 184 -27.18 -13.59 -9.50
N THR A 185 -27.00 -14.28 -8.37
CA THR A 185 -26.21 -13.79 -7.25
C THR A 185 -24.82 -14.41 -7.28
N SER A 186 -23.80 -13.60 -7.01
CA SER A 186 -22.43 -14.03 -6.80
C SER A 186 -21.87 -13.33 -5.57
N ILE A 187 -21.01 -14.02 -4.82
CA ILE A 187 -20.49 -13.53 -3.55
C ILE A 187 -18.96 -13.60 -3.58
N ALA A 188 -18.32 -12.53 -3.12
CA ALA A 188 -16.91 -12.57 -2.71
C ALA A 188 -16.85 -12.66 -1.19
N LEU A 189 -16.30 -13.77 -0.70
CA LEU A 189 -15.95 -13.93 0.71
C LEU A 189 -14.50 -13.51 0.93
N GLY A 190 -14.17 -13.07 2.13
CA GLY A 190 -12.81 -12.67 2.44
C GLY A 190 -12.60 -12.37 3.91
N ALA A 191 -11.46 -11.75 4.18
CA ALA A 191 -11.10 -11.32 5.52
C ALA A 191 -10.23 -10.07 5.48
N VAL A 192 -10.35 -9.25 6.52
CA VAL A 192 -9.29 -8.35 6.93
C VAL A 192 -8.42 -9.14 7.92
N ARG A 193 -7.11 -9.17 7.67
CA ARG A 193 -6.13 -9.87 8.49
C ARG A 193 -5.14 -8.87 9.06
N TRP A 194 -4.76 -9.08 10.30
CA TRP A 194 -3.55 -8.49 10.86
C TRP A 194 -2.34 -9.25 10.34
N VAL A 195 -1.40 -8.53 9.73
CA VAL A 195 -0.10 -9.02 9.30
C VAL A 195 0.96 -8.27 10.09
N PRO A 196 1.71 -8.93 10.97
CA PRO A 196 2.77 -8.29 11.73
C PRO A 196 3.80 -7.63 10.80
N GLY A 197 4.28 -6.45 11.19
CA GLY A 197 5.38 -5.81 10.49
C GLY A 197 6.63 -6.70 10.48
N SER A 198 7.40 -6.64 9.39
CA SER A 198 8.66 -7.37 9.31
C SER A 198 9.63 -6.93 10.41
N SER A 199 10.37 -7.90 10.98
CA SER A 199 11.40 -7.58 11.96
C SER A 199 12.51 -6.75 11.32
N ILE A 200 12.97 -5.71 12.02
CA ILE A 200 14.10 -4.88 11.59
C ILE A 200 15.46 -5.58 11.78
N LEU A 201 15.51 -6.68 12.55
CA LEU A 201 16.76 -7.33 12.94
C LEU A 201 17.58 -7.85 11.75
N PRO A 202 17.03 -8.59 10.77
CA PRO A 202 17.79 -9.02 9.60
C PRO A 202 18.39 -7.82 8.84
N GLY A 203 17.66 -6.71 8.82
CA GLY A 203 18.11 -5.47 8.21
C GLY A 203 19.29 -4.84 8.93
N LEU A 204 19.19 -4.71 10.25
CA LEU A 204 20.28 -4.23 11.09
C LEU A 204 21.53 -5.11 10.98
N VAL A 205 21.35 -6.44 10.96
CA VAL A 205 22.47 -7.38 10.77
C VAL A 205 23.12 -7.19 9.40
N GLY A 206 22.33 -7.07 8.33
CA GLY A 206 22.83 -6.79 6.99
C GLY A 206 23.60 -5.46 6.91
N ALA A 207 23.08 -4.40 7.53
CA ALA A 207 23.72 -3.11 7.62
C ALA A 207 25.07 -3.18 8.37
N LEU A 208 25.13 -3.90 9.49
CA LEU A 208 26.37 -4.09 10.26
C LEU A 208 27.41 -4.89 9.48
N ILE A 209 27.00 -5.93 8.75
CA ILE A 209 27.90 -6.71 7.88
C ILE A 209 28.47 -5.80 6.77
N LEU A 210 27.62 -5.02 6.11
CA LEU A 210 28.05 -4.07 5.09
C LEU A 210 29.03 -3.04 5.67
N ALA A 211 28.77 -2.52 6.86
CA ALA A 211 29.67 -1.61 7.56
C ALA A 211 31.04 -2.21 7.84
N ALA A 212 31.07 -3.47 8.31
CA ALA A 212 32.31 -4.18 8.53
C ALA A 212 33.10 -4.40 7.23
N ILE A 213 32.42 -4.75 6.13
CA ILE A 213 33.03 -4.92 4.80
C ILE A 213 33.64 -3.60 4.31
N VAL A 214 32.88 -2.50 4.35
CA VAL A 214 33.35 -1.18 3.92
C VAL A 214 34.53 -0.71 4.79
N ALA A 215 34.44 -0.87 6.12
CA ALA A 215 35.53 -0.54 7.04
C ALA A 215 36.79 -1.39 6.79
N GLY A 216 36.64 -2.67 6.48
CA GLY A 216 37.74 -3.55 6.07
C GLY A 216 38.37 -3.13 4.74
N ALA A 217 37.55 -2.95 3.70
CA ALA A 217 37.96 -2.59 2.35
C ALA A 217 38.60 -1.20 2.26
N SER A 218 38.16 -0.24 3.09
CA SER A 218 38.75 1.11 3.18
C SER A 218 40.23 1.12 3.57
N ARG A 219 40.74 0.00 4.10
CA ARG A 219 42.17 -0.19 4.42
C ARG A 219 42.99 -0.70 3.23
N THR A 220 42.34 -1.06 2.12
CA THR A 220 42.97 -1.64 0.91
C THR A 220 43.11 -0.62 -0.22
N ARG A 221 43.84 -0.98 -1.28
CA ARG A 221 43.95 -0.15 -2.49
C ARG A 221 42.67 -0.11 -3.35
N ARG A 222 41.68 -0.98 -3.06
CA ARG A 222 40.40 -1.08 -3.80
C ARG A 222 39.24 -0.39 -3.08
N ALA A 223 39.53 0.53 -2.16
CA ALA A 223 38.51 1.21 -1.36
C ALA A 223 37.43 1.87 -2.24
N ASP A 224 37.85 2.54 -3.32
CA ASP A 224 36.95 3.27 -4.20
C ASP A 224 35.99 2.32 -4.95
N GLU A 225 36.49 1.18 -5.46
CA GLU A 225 35.67 0.16 -6.14
C GLU A 225 34.61 -0.44 -5.20
N VAL A 226 34.97 -0.73 -3.96
CA VAL A 226 34.05 -1.32 -2.97
C VAL A 226 32.98 -0.33 -2.54
N VAL A 227 33.35 0.94 -2.35
CA VAL A 227 32.38 2.00 -2.02
C VAL A 227 31.41 2.21 -3.19
N MET A 228 31.90 2.26 -4.43
CA MET A 228 31.04 2.40 -5.62
C MET A 228 30.11 1.20 -5.80
N ALA A 229 30.59 -0.02 -5.56
CA ALA A 229 29.75 -1.22 -5.59
C ALA A 229 28.66 -1.19 -4.50
N ALA A 230 29.01 -0.77 -3.28
CA ALA A 230 28.05 -0.64 -2.18
C ALA A 230 26.99 0.43 -2.47
N LEU A 231 27.38 1.59 -3.00
CA LEU A 231 26.46 2.64 -3.44
C LEU A 231 25.55 2.15 -4.57
N GLY A 232 26.10 1.41 -5.54
CA GLY A 232 25.33 0.82 -6.63
C GLY A 232 24.28 -0.16 -6.13
N LEU A 233 24.63 -1.02 -5.18
CA LEU A 233 23.70 -1.97 -4.56
C LEU A 233 22.63 -1.27 -3.72
N ALA A 234 22.99 -0.25 -2.95
CA ALA A 234 22.03 0.55 -2.20
C ALA A 234 21.04 1.27 -3.13
N ALA A 235 21.54 1.90 -4.20
CA ALA A 235 20.70 2.56 -5.21
C ALA A 235 19.78 1.57 -5.93
N LEU A 236 20.24 0.35 -6.23
CA LEU A 236 19.41 -0.71 -6.78
C LEU A 236 18.31 -1.14 -5.79
N GLY A 237 18.64 -1.28 -4.51
CA GLY A 237 17.68 -1.59 -3.45
C GLY A 237 16.57 -0.55 -3.34
N GLU A 238 16.94 0.74 -3.31
CA GLU A 238 15.96 1.84 -3.30
C GLU A 238 15.11 1.88 -4.57
N THR A 239 15.70 1.59 -5.73
CA THR A 239 14.95 1.50 -6.97
C THR A 239 13.88 0.41 -6.88
N ILE A 240 14.23 -0.77 -6.37
CA ILE A 240 13.28 -1.88 -6.18
C ILE A 240 12.17 -1.48 -5.19
N HIS A 241 12.53 -0.83 -4.09
CA HIS A 241 11.57 -0.37 -3.09
C HIS A 241 10.57 0.64 -3.68
N VAL A 242 11.06 1.65 -4.41
CA VAL A 242 10.22 2.66 -5.07
C VAL A 242 9.30 2.03 -6.10
N VAL A 243 9.82 1.13 -6.94
CA VAL A 243 9.00 0.40 -7.93
C VAL A 243 7.93 -0.45 -7.24
N GLY A 244 8.28 -1.12 -6.14
CA GLY A 244 7.32 -1.86 -5.32
C GLY A 244 6.19 -0.98 -4.77
N ALA A 245 6.54 0.16 -4.17
CA ALA A 245 5.58 1.14 -3.68
C ALA A 245 4.68 1.70 -4.79
N TRP A 246 5.24 1.96 -5.97
CA TRP A 246 4.48 2.43 -7.13
C TRP A 246 3.50 1.37 -7.64
N ASN A 247 3.86 0.09 -7.61
CA ASN A 247 2.96 -0.99 -8.00
C ASN A 247 1.84 -1.22 -6.99
N ALA A 248 2.04 -0.84 -5.73
CA ALA A 248 1.04 -0.96 -4.67
C ALA A 248 -0.07 0.10 -4.72
N THR A 249 0.08 1.15 -5.54
CA THR A 249 -0.89 2.25 -5.65
C THR A 249 -1.37 2.48 -7.08
N THR A 250 -2.65 2.81 -7.19
CA THR A 250 -3.34 3.14 -8.43
C THR A 250 -3.35 4.64 -8.74
N ALA A 251 -2.63 5.46 -7.96
CA ALA A 251 -2.45 6.89 -8.22
C ALA A 251 -1.86 7.17 -9.62
N ASN A 252 -2.06 8.37 -10.16
CA ASN A 252 -1.49 8.74 -11.45
C ASN A 252 0.04 8.95 -11.36
N PHE A 253 0.72 8.91 -12.50
CA PHE A 253 2.19 9.04 -12.58
C PHE A 253 2.70 10.32 -11.91
N GLY A 254 2.04 11.47 -12.10
CA GLY A 254 2.46 12.73 -11.49
C GLY A 254 2.42 12.68 -9.96
N SER A 255 1.38 12.07 -9.38
CA SER A 255 1.29 11.83 -7.94
C SER A 255 2.37 10.86 -7.44
N LYS A 256 2.64 9.78 -8.18
CA LYS A 256 3.72 8.83 -7.85
C LYS A 256 5.12 9.48 -7.93
N LEU A 257 5.35 10.31 -8.94
CA LEU A 257 6.62 11.00 -9.15
C LEU A 257 6.84 12.08 -8.10
N GLY A 258 5.84 12.94 -7.86
CA GLY A 258 5.91 13.96 -6.81
C GLY A 258 6.13 13.33 -5.43
N ALA A 259 5.55 12.16 -5.22
CA ALA A 259 5.76 11.35 -4.03
C ALA A 259 7.20 10.91 -3.82
N SER A 260 7.81 10.32 -4.86
CA SER A 260 9.20 9.89 -4.82
C SER A 260 10.16 11.07 -4.65
N ILE A 261 9.89 12.23 -5.26
CA ILE A 261 10.75 13.42 -5.15
C ILE A 261 10.66 14.00 -3.72
N TYR A 262 9.48 14.07 -3.13
CA TYR A 262 9.31 14.58 -1.77
C TYR A 262 10.00 13.68 -0.72
N GLY A 263 10.06 12.38 -0.93
CA GLY A 263 10.77 11.45 -0.05
C GLY A 263 12.31 11.54 -0.12
N LEU A 264 12.86 12.25 -1.09
CA LEU A 264 14.31 12.45 -1.26
C LEU A 264 14.82 13.78 -0.68
N GLY A 265 13.92 14.70 -0.30
CA GLY A 265 14.24 16.03 0.28
C GLY A 265 14.05 16.05 1.79
#